data_AF-A0A0C9UYL9-F1
#
_entry.id   AF-A0A0C9UYL9-F1
#
_cell.length_a   1.000
_cell.length_b   1.000
_cell.length_c   1.000
_cell.angle_alpha   90.00
_cell.angle_beta   90.00
_cell.angle_gamma   90.00
#
_symmetry.space_group_name_H-M   'P 1'
#
loop_
_entity.id
_entity.type
_entity.pdbx_description
1 polymer ?
#
loop_
_entity_poly.entity_id
_entity_poly.type
_entity_poly.pdbx_seq_one_letter_code
_entity_poly.pdbx_strand_id
1 'polypeptide(L)'
;MSYEDEDLAAAIAIVKHGNTIASQHRKRTSFASRLTSFIHAPSVSWVKSMNAIERHAELTYAETLFEEAILGIVYSGDWLQFIKEALHMRTCVQIYRLLWKYIQTMDDEAVVAGKGPHDSDIDNDFRSGVYLGVGLTHILLSLLPKSISVIMEIFGYKGDRHEGLEILAKAGGWASDLSVSEPEISAEEEGVRRPICDMALLLFHLVLSSFTFDGVDVKFAHKVLKWNLKRFPSGVFFLFGEGRMSLILSQPEAAVKSYVKAMEAQNQYVNLYCISWWEIAVSTLALWEIPQSLEYWRKLKADATWSKACYTYGVAVCLLQLGGRENEEEADKLMQQVPNLTRRIAGKSLPLEKFISRKARKYQKQQRRLALPALEFAYNFLCINHAPRAVITEKMLP
;
A
#
# COMPACT_ATOMS: atom_id res chain seq x y z
N MET A 1 8.46 4.66 7.65
CA MET A 1 7.45 4.34 8.68
C MET A 1 8.13 3.57 9.79
N SER A 2 8.39 4.25 10.89
CA SER A 2 8.77 3.63 12.16
C SER A 2 7.49 3.39 12.96
N TYR A 3 7.46 2.33 13.77
CA TYR A 3 6.34 2.01 14.67
C TYR A 3 6.71 2.31 16.12
N GLU A 4 7.77 3.08 16.33
CA GLU A 4 8.08 3.58 17.66
C GLU A 4 7.00 4.58 18.07
N ASP A 5 6.61 4.52 19.35
CA ASP A 5 5.47 5.28 19.87
C ASP A 5 5.66 6.79 19.65
N GLU A 6 6.89 7.28 19.71
CA GLU A 6 7.24 8.69 19.46
C GLU A 6 6.95 9.12 18.02
N ASP A 7 7.32 8.29 17.04
CA ASP A 7 7.08 8.56 15.61
C ASP A 7 5.59 8.54 15.27
N LEU A 8 4.85 7.58 15.85
CA LEU A 8 3.40 7.48 15.69
C LEU A 8 2.69 8.68 16.35
N ALA A 9 3.12 9.08 17.55
CA ALA A 9 2.57 10.24 18.22
C ALA A 9 2.84 11.55 17.46
N ALA A 10 4.05 11.72 16.91
CA ALA A 10 4.41 12.85 16.07
C ALA A 10 3.57 12.90 14.79
N ALA A 11 3.40 11.75 14.12
CA ALA A 11 2.52 11.64 12.95
C ALA A 11 1.08 12.04 13.30
N ILE A 12 0.51 11.50 14.38
CA ILE A 12 -0.85 11.85 14.84
C ILE A 12 -0.97 13.35 15.11
N ALA A 13 0.05 13.99 15.70
CA ALA A 13 0.04 15.43 15.96
C ALA A 13 0.01 16.25 14.66
N ILE A 14 0.81 15.86 13.66
CA ILE A 14 0.83 16.50 12.33
C ILE A 14 -0.52 16.37 11.63
N VAL A 15 -1.11 15.17 11.62
CA VAL A 15 -2.41 14.95 10.98
C VAL A 15 -3.51 15.77 11.66
N LYS A 16 -3.55 15.81 13.00
CA LYS A 16 -4.49 16.66 13.76
C LYS A 16 -4.33 18.14 13.45
N HIS A 17 -3.10 18.59 13.24
CA HIS A 17 -2.83 19.97 12.83
C HIS A 17 -3.41 20.25 11.43
N GLY A 18 -3.18 19.36 10.47
CA GLY A 18 -3.79 19.43 9.14
C GLY A 18 -5.31 19.43 9.18
N ASN A 19 -5.91 18.57 10.02
CA ASN A 19 -7.35 18.50 10.23
C ASN A 19 -7.92 19.82 10.78
N THR A 20 -7.19 20.45 11.69
CA THR A 20 -7.55 21.76 12.27
C THR A 20 -7.53 22.85 11.20
N ILE A 21 -6.49 22.89 10.37
CA ILE A 21 -6.40 23.86 9.25
C ILE A 21 -7.56 23.65 8.28
N ALA A 22 -7.78 22.41 7.81
CA ALA A 22 -8.87 22.10 6.90
C ALA A 22 -10.22 22.55 7.49
N SER A 23 -10.48 22.25 8.76
CA SER A 23 -11.71 22.64 9.47
C SER A 23 -11.95 24.15 9.52
N GLN A 24 -10.91 24.98 9.57
CA GLN A 24 -11.04 26.45 9.57
C GLN A 24 -11.52 26.99 8.22
N HIS A 25 -11.19 26.30 7.13
CA HIS A 25 -11.53 26.69 5.75
C HIS A 25 -12.79 26.01 5.20
N ARG A 26 -13.34 25.02 5.93
CA ARG A 26 -14.62 24.40 5.57
C ARG A 26 -15.78 25.37 5.70
N LYS A 27 -16.79 25.18 4.85
CA LYS A 27 -18.00 26.00 4.86
C LYS A 27 -18.72 25.86 6.21
N ARG A 28 -18.96 26.99 6.88
CA ARG A 28 -19.59 27.01 8.20
C ARG A 28 -21.04 26.54 8.11
N THR A 29 -21.39 25.53 8.91
CA THR A 29 -22.77 25.11 9.13
C THR A 29 -23.37 25.92 10.27
N SER A 30 -24.53 26.53 10.03
CA SER A 30 -25.32 27.17 11.09
C SER A 30 -25.78 26.13 12.11
N PHE A 31 -26.01 26.54 13.36
CA PHE A 31 -26.48 25.63 14.40
C PHE A 31 -27.78 24.90 14.02
N ALA A 32 -28.70 25.61 13.34
CA ALA A 32 -29.94 25.04 12.80
C ALA A 32 -29.65 23.96 11.73
N SER A 33 -28.69 24.19 10.84
CA SER A 33 -28.31 23.20 9.81
C SER A 33 -27.68 21.93 10.39
N ARG A 34 -27.00 22.02 11.55
CA ARG A 34 -26.45 20.85 12.27
C ARG A 34 -27.54 20.00 12.91
N LEU A 35 -28.64 20.61 13.38
CA LEU A 35 -29.79 19.86 13.87
C LEU A 35 -30.51 19.11 12.74
N THR A 36 -30.64 19.74 11.57
CA THR A 36 -31.29 19.11 10.40
C THR A 36 -30.41 18.09 9.68
N SER A 37 -29.08 18.20 9.77
CA SER A 37 -28.14 17.25 9.14
C SER A 37 -28.17 15.85 9.77
N PHE A 38 -28.71 15.70 10.98
CA PHE A 38 -29.00 14.37 11.55
C PHE A 38 -30.19 13.68 10.86
N ILE A 39 -31.01 14.43 10.13
CA ILE A 39 -32.24 13.96 9.46
C ILE A 39 -32.04 13.87 7.94
N HIS A 40 -31.26 14.78 7.34
CA HIS A 40 -30.97 14.79 5.91
C HIS A 40 -29.47 14.73 5.65
N ALA A 41 -29.03 13.73 4.87
CA ALA A 41 -27.66 13.64 4.41
C ALA A 41 -27.29 14.89 3.61
N PRO A 42 -26.06 15.43 3.74
CA PRO A 42 -25.61 16.57 2.95
C PRO A 42 -25.75 16.25 1.45
N SER A 43 -26.31 17.21 0.70
CA SER A 43 -26.72 17.04 -0.69
C SER A 43 -25.71 17.67 -1.66
N VAL A 44 -25.77 17.28 -2.94
CA VAL A 44 -24.94 17.89 -4.00
C VAL A 44 -25.13 19.42 -4.05
N SER A 45 -26.34 19.91 -3.76
CA SER A 45 -26.64 21.35 -3.67
C SER A 45 -25.79 22.07 -2.63
N TRP A 46 -25.48 21.42 -1.50
CA TRP A 46 -24.58 21.97 -0.49
C TRP A 46 -23.17 22.17 -1.06
N VAL A 47 -22.63 21.18 -1.78
CA VAL A 47 -21.30 21.30 -2.41
C VAL A 47 -21.30 22.34 -3.53
N LYS A 48 -22.36 22.42 -4.35
CA LYS A 48 -22.53 23.48 -5.37
C LYS A 48 -22.47 24.89 -4.79
N SER A 49 -22.91 25.06 -3.54
CA SER A 49 -22.89 26.35 -2.86
C SER A 49 -21.53 26.72 -2.26
N MET A 50 -20.53 25.84 -2.33
CA MET A 50 -19.18 26.09 -1.83
C MET A 50 -18.32 26.80 -2.87
N ASN A 51 -17.41 27.66 -2.42
CA ASN A 51 -16.33 28.13 -3.29
C ASN A 51 -15.23 27.06 -3.45
N ALA A 52 -14.22 27.32 -4.29
CA ALA A 52 -13.12 26.38 -4.53
C ALA A 52 -12.35 26.02 -3.23
N ILE A 53 -12.01 27.00 -2.40
CA ILE A 53 -11.29 26.79 -1.14
C ILE A 53 -12.09 25.89 -0.19
N GLU A 54 -13.39 26.13 -0.06
CA GLU A 54 -14.27 25.32 0.79
C GLU A 54 -14.37 23.87 0.30
N ARG A 55 -14.43 23.64 -1.02
CA ARG A 55 -14.42 22.28 -1.62
C ARG A 55 -13.10 21.56 -1.32
N HIS A 56 -11.97 22.21 -1.57
CA HIS A 56 -10.64 21.67 -1.25
C HIS A 56 -10.44 21.41 0.25
N ALA A 57 -11.04 22.24 1.11
CA ALA A 57 -11.03 22.04 2.55
C ALA A 57 -11.84 20.80 2.99
N GLU A 58 -12.99 20.52 2.37
CA GLU A 58 -13.74 19.26 2.61
C GLU A 58 -12.92 18.03 2.19
N LEU A 59 -12.27 18.09 1.01
CA LEU A 59 -11.40 17.03 0.52
C LEU A 59 -10.23 16.76 1.49
N THR A 60 -9.49 17.80 1.87
CA THR A 60 -8.35 17.69 2.78
C THR A 60 -8.78 17.22 4.18
N TYR A 61 -9.96 17.63 4.63
CA TYR A 61 -10.52 17.12 5.89
C TYR A 61 -10.82 15.62 5.82
N ALA A 62 -11.34 15.10 4.70
CA ALA A 62 -11.54 13.67 4.53
C ALA A 62 -10.22 12.88 4.50
N GLU A 63 -9.18 13.42 3.86
CA GLU A 63 -7.83 12.84 3.84
C GLU A 63 -7.24 12.74 5.25
N THR A 64 -7.28 13.83 6.01
CA THR A 64 -6.76 13.83 7.39
C THR A 64 -7.54 12.89 8.31
N LEU A 65 -8.87 12.76 8.15
CA LEU A 65 -9.65 11.75 8.87
C LEU A 65 -9.22 10.32 8.51
N PHE A 66 -8.88 10.08 7.24
CA PHE A 66 -8.39 8.79 6.79
C PHE A 66 -7.05 8.45 7.45
N GLU A 67 -6.11 9.39 7.41
CA GLU A 67 -4.78 9.26 8.01
C GLU A 67 -4.86 9.08 9.54
N GLU A 68 -5.71 9.86 10.22
CA GLU A 68 -5.94 9.73 11.67
C GLU A 68 -6.41 8.32 12.04
N ALA A 69 -7.36 7.77 11.29
CA ALA A 69 -7.87 6.44 11.61
C ALA A 69 -6.90 5.31 11.27
N ILE A 70 -6.06 5.45 10.23
CA ILE A 70 -4.94 4.51 10.02
C ILE A 70 -3.97 4.57 11.20
N LEU A 71 -3.51 5.77 11.56
CA LEU A 71 -2.53 5.95 12.64
C LEU A 71 -3.10 5.52 14.00
N GLY A 72 -4.37 5.82 14.27
CA GLY A 72 -5.07 5.43 15.49
C GLY A 72 -5.21 3.93 15.63
N ILE A 73 -5.55 3.20 14.56
CA ILE A 73 -5.60 1.73 14.56
C ILE A 73 -4.21 1.13 14.83
N VAL A 74 -3.17 1.70 14.22
CA VAL A 74 -1.78 1.23 14.40
C VAL A 74 -1.28 1.50 15.82
N TYR A 75 -1.54 2.70 16.35
CA TYR A 75 -1.02 3.16 17.65
C TYR A 75 -1.74 2.53 18.84
N SER A 76 -3.08 2.45 18.80
CA SER A 76 -3.85 2.24 20.03
C SER A 76 -3.82 0.82 20.57
N GLY A 77 -3.76 -0.20 19.70
CA GLY A 77 -3.89 -1.59 20.11
C GLY A 77 -5.16 -1.94 20.90
N ASP A 78 -6.10 -0.99 21.04
CA ASP A 78 -7.23 -0.97 21.96
C ASP A 78 -8.56 -0.92 21.20
N TRP A 79 -9.54 -1.66 21.71
CA TRP A 79 -10.83 -1.84 21.06
C TRP A 79 -11.73 -0.60 21.14
N LEU A 80 -11.61 0.23 22.18
CA LEU A 80 -12.39 1.48 22.29
C LEU A 80 -11.92 2.52 21.28
N GLN A 81 -10.61 2.69 21.14
CA GLN A 81 -10.05 3.60 20.13
C GLN A 81 -10.38 3.11 18.71
N PHE A 82 -10.42 1.79 18.47
CA PHE A 82 -10.89 1.22 17.21
C PHE A 82 -12.31 1.66 16.82
N ILE A 83 -13.24 1.79 17.80
CA ILE A 83 -14.61 2.30 17.54
C ILE A 83 -14.58 3.77 17.12
N LYS A 84 -13.78 4.60 17.79
CA LYS A 84 -13.63 6.01 17.43
C LYS A 84 -13.07 6.16 16.00
N GLU A 85 -12.05 5.38 15.66
CA GLU A 85 -11.47 5.40 14.32
C GLU A 85 -12.43 4.87 13.24
N ALA A 86 -13.33 3.94 13.60
CA ALA A 86 -14.40 3.53 12.69
C ALA A 86 -15.38 4.68 12.37
N LEU A 87 -15.60 5.61 13.31
CA LEU A 87 -16.45 6.79 13.09
C LEU A 87 -15.77 7.83 12.18
N HIS A 88 -14.46 8.02 12.34
CA HIS A 88 -13.65 8.84 11.42
C HIS A 88 -13.68 8.26 10.00
N MET A 89 -13.49 6.95 9.85
CA MET A 89 -13.60 6.26 8.56
C MET A 89 -14.98 6.43 7.93
N ARG A 90 -16.05 6.29 8.71
CA ARG A 90 -17.42 6.56 8.23
C ARG A 90 -17.56 7.98 7.68
N THR A 91 -17.07 8.97 8.42
CA THR A 91 -17.17 10.38 8.03
C THR A 91 -16.38 10.65 6.76
N CYS A 92 -15.15 10.14 6.68
CA CYS A 92 -14.30 10.22 5.50
C CYS A 92 -14.99 9.65 4.26
N VAL A 93 -15.50 8.42 4.32
CA VAL A 93 -16.19 7.77 3.19
C VAL A 93 -17.45 8.54 2.77
N GLN A 94 -18.20 9.10 3.72
CA GLN A 94 -19.37 9.92 3.41
C GLN A 94 -19.01 11.20 2.67
N ILE A 95 -17.94 11.88 3.07
CA ILE A 95 -17.45 13.07 2.36
C ILE A 95 -17.04 12.70 0.95
N TYR A 96 -16.20 11.67 0.76
CA TYR A 96 -15.78 11.24 -0.57
C TYR A 96 -16.93 10.87 -1.49
N ARG A 97 -17.93 10.14 -0.99
CA ARG A 97 -19.15 9.82 -1.76
C ARG A 97 -19.92 11.06 -2.19
N LEU A 98 -20.02 12.06 -1.32
CA LEU A 98 -20.69 13.32 -1.64
C LEU A 98 -19.90 14.12 -2.68
N LEU A 99 -18.59 14.25 -2.53
CA LEU A 99 -17.73 14.96 -3.48
C LEU A 99 -17.69 14.24 -4.85
N TRP A 100 -17.69 12.91 -4.85
CA TRP A 100 -17.80 12.09 -6.07
C TRP A 100 -19.11 12.36 -6.81
N LYS A 101 -20.23 12.28 -6.09
CA LYS A 101 -21.55 12.56 -6.67
C LYS A 101 -21.64 13.99 -7.21
N TYR A 102 -20.99 14.95 -6.54
CA TYR A 102 -20.87 16.31 -7.02
C TYR A 102 -20.14 16.39 -8.36
N ILE A 103 -18.95 15.77 -8.51
CA ILE A 103 -18.22 15.73 -9.78
C ILE A 103 -19.08 15.12 -10.88
N GLN A 104 -19.71 13.96 -10.63
CA GLN A 104 -20.57 13.30 -11.62
C GLN A 104 -21.73 14.20 -12.06
N THR A 105 -22.39 14.87 -11.11
CA THR A 105 -23.52 15.76 -11.42
C THR A 105 -23.08 16.95 -12.27
N MET A 106 -21.92 17.54 -11.97
CA MET A 106 -21.40 18.69 -12.73
C MET A 106 -20.95 18.27 -14.13
N ASP A 107 -20.29 17.11 -14.27
CA ASP A 107 -19.88 16.57 -15.57
C ASP A 107 -21.10 16.24 -16.45
N ASP A 108 -22.15 15.62 -15.89
CA ASP A 108 -23.41 15.37 -16.60
C ASP A 108 -24.07 16.68 -17.08
N GLU A 109 -24.10 17.71 -16.24
CA GLU A 109 -24.62 19.04 -16.58
C GLU A 109 -23.79 19.72 -17.69
N ALA A 110 -22.46 19.59 -17.65
CA ALA A 110 -21.56 20.10 -18.68
C ALA A 110 -21.80 19.41 -20.04
N VAL A 111 -21.99 18.08 -20.04
CA VAL A 111 -22.32 17.31 -21.25
C VAL A 111 -23.66 17.76 -21.83
N VAL A 112 -24.71 17.86 -21.01
CA VAL A 112 -26.04 18.33 -21.44
C VAL A 112 -25.98 19.77 -22.00
N ALA A 113 -25.13 20.62 -21.43
CA ALA A 113 -24.90 21.97 -21.91
C ALA A 113 -23.96 22.07 -23.13
N GLY A 114 -23.43 20.95 -23.63
CA GLY A 114 -22.51 20.93 -24.78
C GLY A 114 -21.12 21.51 -24.50
N LYS A 115 -20.70 21.55 -23.23
CA LYS A 115 -19.40 22.12 -22.80
C LYS A 115 -18.24 21.13 -22.81
N GLY A 116 -18.52 19.85 -23.05
CA GLY A 116 -17.52 18.77 -23.07
C GLY A 116 -17.81 17.69 -22.02
N PRO A 117 -16.93 16.68 -21.90
CA PRO A 117 -17.11 15.55 -20.99
C PRO A 117 -16.87 15.90 -19.51
N HIS A 118 -16.22 17.02 -19.23
CA HIS A 118 -15.89 17.48 -17.89
C HIS A 118 -16.28 18.93 -17.68
N ASP A 119 -16.80 19.23 -16.49
CA ASP A 119 -17.04 20.60 -16.06
C ASP A 119 -15.71 21.34 -15.79
N SER A 120 -15.51 22.47 -16.46
CA SER A 120 -14.30 23.29 -16.40
C SER A 120 -14.13 24.09 -15.10
N ASP A 121 -15.18 24.22 -14.28
CA ASP A 121 -15.15 24.94 -12.99
C ASP A 121 -14.65 24.05 -11.84
N ILE A 122 -14.32 22.79 -12.15
CA ILE A 122 -13.68 21.84 -11.23
C ILE A 122 -12.26 21.57 -11.72
N ASP A 123 -11.29 22.09 -10.98
CA ASP A 123 -9.87 21.91 -11.25
C ASP A 123 -9.40 20.45 -11.04
N ASN A 124 -8.28 20.11 -11.67
CA ASN A 124 -7.74 18.75 -11.64
C ASN A 124 -7.14 18.37 -10.28
N ASP A 125 -6.74 19.33 -9.44
CA ASP A 125 -6.27 19.05 -8.07
C ASP A 125 -7.41 18.48 -7.22
N PHE A 126 -8.59 19.08 -7.33
CA PHE A 126 -9.79 18.60 -6.64
C PHE A 126 -10.24 17.25 -7.22
N ARG A 127 -10.32 17.13 -8.56
CA ARG A 127 -10.73 15.88 -9.22
C ARG A 127 -9.84 14.71 -8.83
N SER A 128 -8.53 14.87 -8.97
CA SER A 128 -7.56 13.81 -8.65
C SER A 128 -7.64 13.37 -7.20
N GLY A 129 -7.92 14.27 -6.25
CA GLY A 129 -8.10 13.89 -4.85
C GLY A 129 -9.40 13.18 -4.55
N VAL A 130 -10.51 13.58 -5.17
CA VAL A 130 -11.76 12.82 -5.05
C VAL A 130 -11.60 11.43 -5.66
N TYR A 131 -10.95 11.32 -6.83
CA TYR A 131 -10.68 10.03 -7.47
C TYR A 131 -9.81 9.13 -6.60
N LEU A 132 -8.75 9.69 -5.99
CA LEU A 132 -7.88 8.96 -5.08
C LEU A 132 -8.66 8.35 -3.91
N GLY A 133 -9.42 9.17 -3.18
CA GLY A 133 -10.13 8.69 -1.99
C GLY A 133 -11.26 7.72 -2.29
N VAL A 134 -12.04 7.97 -3.33
CA VAL A 134 -13.12 7.07 -3.75
C VAL A 134 -12.55 5.76 -4.28
N GLY A 135 -11.57 5.82 -5.17
CA GLY A 135 -10.93 4.66 -5.76
C GLY A 135 -10.26 3.77 -4.70
N LEU A 136 -9.48 4.36 -3.79
CA LEU A 136 -8.89 3.63 -2.67
C LEU A 136 -9.95 3.06 -1.72
N THR A 137 -11.03 3.77 -1.43
CA THR A 137 -12.12 3.24 -0.59
C THR A 137 -12.71 1.97 -1.19
N HIS A 138 -12.97 1.97 -2.50
CA HIS A 138 -13.48 0.80 -3.23
C HIS A 138 -12.51 -0.37 -3.18
N ILE A 139 -11.23 -0.13 -3.44
CA ILE A 139 -10.18 -1.16 -3.38
C ILE A 139 -10.06 -1.73 -1.97
N LEU A 140 -9.93 -0.88 -0.94
CA LEU A 140 -9.74 -1.31 0.44
C LEU A 140 -10.93 -2.14 0.92
N LEU A 141 -12.16 -1.70 0.65
CA LEU A 141 -13.37 -2.46 1.02
C LEU A 141 -13.44 -3.82 0.31
N SER A 142 -12.99 -3.90 -0.95
CA SER A 142 -12.99 -5.15 -1.71
C SER A 142 -11.97 -6.18 -1.19
N LEU A 143 -10.92 -5.73 -0.50
CA LEU A 143 -9.85 -6.57 0.04
C LEU A 143 -10.10 -7.02 1.48
N LEU A 144 -11.18 -6.54 2.10
CA LEU A 144 -11.53 -6.94 3.46
C LEU A 144 -11.87 -8.44 3.52
N PRO A 145 -11.47 -9.15 4.59
CA PRO A 145 -11.95 -10.50 4.84
C PRO A 145 -13.48 -10.54 4.89
N LYS A 146 -14.09 -11.63 4.41
CA LYS A 146 -15.56 -11.81 4.35
C LYS A 146 -16.29 -11.48 5.65
N SER A 147 -15.69 -11.83 6.80
CA SER A 147 -16.29 -11.56 8.12
C SER A 147 -16.41 -10.06 8.41
N ILE A 148 -15.51 -9.23 7.86
CA ILE A 148 -15.54 -7.77 8.03
C ILE A 148 -16.39 -7.14 6.94
N SER A 149 -16.32 -7.62 5.69
CA SER A 149 -17.07 -7.05 4.57
C SER A 149 -18.59 -7.10 4.80
N VAL A 150 -19.12 -8.20 5.34
CA VAL A 150 -20.55 -8.32 5.69
C VAL A 150 -20.99 -7.25 6.69
N ILE A 151 -20.15 -6.94 7.68
CA ILE A 151 -20.45 -5.89 8.66
C ILE A 151 -20.48 -4.53 7.97
N MET A 152 -19.50 -4.26 7.10
CA MET A 152 -19.42 -3.00 6.35
C MET A 152 -20.63 -2.81 5.42
N GLU A 153 -21.10 -3.88 4.77
CA GLU A 153 -22.29 -3.86 3.92
C GLU A 153 -23.58 -3.51 4.69
N ILE A 154 -23.73 -4.00 5.92
CA ILE A 154 -24.85 -3.63 6.80
C ILE A 154 -24.87 -2.12 7.07
N PHE A 155 -23.69 -1.48 7.15
CA PHE A 155 -23.56 -0.03 7.29
C PHE A 155 -23.66 0.73 5.94
N GLY A 156 -24.00 0.04 4.85
CA GLY A 156 -24.14 0.62 3.51
C GLY A 156 -22.81 0.89 2.80
N TYR A 157 -21.73 0.21 3.23
CA TYR A 157 -20.43 0.25 2.56
C TYR A 157 -20.24 -1.00 1.71
N LYS A 158 -20.23 -0.81 0.40
CA LYS A 158 -19.86 -1.83 -0.56
C LYS A 158 -18.67 -1.31 -1.36
N GLY A 159 -17.63 -2.12 -1.45
CA GLY A 159 -16.50 -1.87 -2.34
C GLY A 159 -16.66 -2.65 -3.62
N ASP A 160 -16.44 -1.98 -4.74
CA ASP A 160 -16.26 -2.63 -6.04
C ASP A 160 -14.86 -2.28 -6.55
N ARG A 161 -13.99 -3.29 -6.59
CA ARG A 161 -12.59 -3.14 -7.02
C ARG A 161 -12.47 -2.64 -8.45
N HIS A 162 -13.28 -3.12 -9.38
CA HIS A 162 -13.17 -2.75 -10.80
C HIS A 162 -13.52 -1.28 -10.96
N GLU A 163 -14.59 -0.85 -10.29
CA GLU A 163 -14.95 0.57 -10.20
C GLU A 163 -13.83 1.40 -9.54
N GLY A 164 -13.24 0.89 -8.46
CA GLY A 164 -12.14 1.58 -7.78
C GLY A 164 -10.91 1.80 -8.67
N LEU A 165 -10.53 0.78 -9.44
CA LEU A 165 -9.42 0.86 -10.41
C LEU A 165 -9.74 1.81 -11.56
N GLU A 166 -10.97 1.77 -12.09
CA GLU A 166 -11.41 2.69 -13.14
C GLU A 166 -11.39 4.15 -12.65
N ILE A 167 -11.87 4.41 -11.43
CA ILE A 167 -11.87 5.76 -10.84
C ILE A 167 -10.45 6.28 -10.65
N LEU A 168 -9.51 5.46 -10.14
CA LEU A 168 -8.10 5.87 -10.04
C LEU A 168 -7.50 6.18 -11.42
N ALA A 169 -7.81 5.36 -12.42
CA ALA A 169 -7.33 5.53 -13.79
C ALA A 169 -7.81 6.86 -14.44
N LYS A 170 -8.97 7.39 -14.03
CA LYS A 170 -9.47 8.70 -14.50
C LYS A 170 -8.54 9.87 -14.16
N ALA A 171 -7.74 9.78 -13.10
CA ALA A 171 -6.82 10.87 -12.72
C ALA A 171 -5.74 11.14 -13.76
N GLY A 172 -5.35 10.14 -14.54
CA GLY A 172 -4.47 10.29 -15.70
C GLY A 172 -5.21 10.26 -17.04
N GLY A 173 -6.52 10.07 -17.07
CA GLY A 173 -7.25 9.77 -18.31
C GLY A 173 -6.68 8.52 -19.00
N TRP A 174 -6.43 7.46 -18.22
CA TRP A 174 -5.83 6.24 -18.74
C TRP A 174 -6.85 5.41 -19.53
N ALA A 175 -6.61 5.26 -20.83
CA ALA A 175 -7.41 4.39 -21.68
C ALA A 175 -7.22 2.90 -21.30
N SER A 176 -8.31 2.14 -21.35
CA SER A 176 -8.28 0.66 -21.22
C SER A 176 -7.67 -0.02 -22.45
N ASP A 177 -7.72 0.62 -23.62
CA ASP A 177 -7.00 0.16 -24.80
C ASP A 177 -5.48 0.25 -24.57
N LEU A 178 -4.82 -0.90 -24.69
CA LEU A 178 -3.37 -1.03 -24.54
C LEU A 178 -2.59 -0.45 -25.73
N SER A 179 -3.26 -0.17 -26.86
CA SER A 179 -2.65 0.51 -28.02
C SER A 179 -2.32 1.98 -27.72
N VAL A 180 -3.09 2.60 -26.83
CA VAL A 180 -2.90 3.98 -26.39
C VAL A 180 -1.90 3.99 -25.23
N SER A 181 -0.62 4.23 -25.53
CA SER A 181 0.48 4.13 -24.56
C SER A 181 0.55 5.28 -23.56
N GLU A 182 0.07 6.46 -23.95
CA GLU A 182 0.19 7.70 -23.17
C GLU A 182 -1.15 8.05 -22.49
N PRO A 183 -1.13 8.74 -21.35
CA PRO A 183 -2.33 9.24 -20.69
C PRO A 183 -2.96 10.41 -21.46
N GLU A 184 -4.29 10.57 -21.37
CA GLU A 184 -4.98 11.73 -21.96
C GLU A 184 -4.62 13.04 -21.25
N ILE A 185 -4.47 13.01 -19.91
CA ILE A 185 -4.09 14.19 -19.13
C ILE A 185 -2.58 14.33 -19.16
N SER A 186 -2.08 15.47 -19.66
CA SER A 186 -0.64 15.77 -19.73
C SER A 186 -0.01 15.97 -18.34
N ALA A 187 1.32 16.13 -18.28
CA ALA A 187 1.99 16.41 -17.01
C ALA A 187 1.74 17.84 -16.53
N GLU A 188 1.45 18.76 -17.46
CA GLU A 188 1.21 20.18 -17.21
C GLU A 188 -0.20 20.44 -16.68
N GLU A 189 -1.15 19.55 -16.99
CA GLU A 189 -2.55 19.64 -16.60
C GLU A 189 -2.90 18.73 -15.42
N GLU A 190 -1.94 17.97 -14.89
CA GLU A 190 -2.20 16.99 -13.85
C GLU A 190 -2.61 17.61 -12.52
N GLY A 191 -3.54 16.94 -11.83
CA GLY A 191 -3.80 17.25 -10.44
C GLY A 191 -2.71 16.71 -9.53
N VAL A 192 -2.46 17.40 -8.42
CA VAL A 192 -1.42 17.08 -7.42
C VAL A 192 -1.48 15.65 -6.89
N ARG A 193 -2.66 15.01 -6.91
CA ARG A 193 -2.86 13.62 -6.42
C ARG A 193 -2.80 12.56 -7.52
N ARG A 194 -2.69 12.93 -8.80
CA ARG A 194 -2.55 11.97 -9.90
C ARG A 194 -1.37 11.00 -9.70
N PRO A 195 -0.15 11.43 -9.35
CA PRO A 195 0.95 10.49 -9.12
C PRO A 195 0.64 9.46 -8.03
N ILE A 196 -0.17 9.83 -7.02
CA ILE A 196 -0.59 8.92 -5.94
C ILE A 196 -1.64 7.92 -6.46
N CYS A 197 -2.57 8.35 -7.32
CA CYS A 197 -3.48 7.43 -8.02
C CYS A 197 -2.71 6.40 -8.85
N ASP A 198 -1.71 6.85 -9.62
CA ASP A 198 -0.85 5.97 -10.41
C ASP A 198 -0.07 5.01 -9.52
N MET A 199 0.50 5.49 -8.40
CA MET A 199 1.14 4.62 -7.41
C MET A 199 0.16 3.58 -6.81
N ALA A 200 -1.10 3.94 -6.57
CA ALA A 200 -2.11 3.02 -6.07
C ALA A 200 -2.47 1.94 -7.11
N LEU A 201 -2.60 2.31 -8.38
CA LEU A 201 -2.77 1.37 -9.50
C LEU A 201 -1.59 0.40 -9.57
N LEU A 202 -0.36 0.91 -9.52
CA LEU A 202 0.86 0.09 -9.54
C LEU A 202 0.95 -0.84 -8.33
N LEU A 203 0.63 -0.35 -7.13
CA LEU A 203 0.58 -1.17 -5.92
C LEU A 203 -0.43 -2.31 -6.07
N PHE A 204 -1.62 -2.01 -6.59
CA PHE A 204 -2.64 -3.03 -6.81
C PHE A 204 -2.18 -4.09 -7.82
N HIS A 205 -1.73 -3.68 -9.00
CA HIS A 205 -1.40 -4.62 -10.07
C HIS A 205 -0.06 -5.36 -9.87
N LEU A 206 0.91 -4.77 -9.16
CA LEU A 206 2.28 -5.33 -9.05
C LEU A 206 2.64 -5.89 -7.67
N VAL A 207 1.90 -5.51 -6.62
CA VAL A 207 2.13 -6.01 -5.27
C VAL A 207 0.96 -6.86 -4.82
N LEU A 208 -0.27 -6.32 -4.88
CA LEU A 208 -1.47 -7.04 -4.45
C LEU A 208 -1.84 -8.21 -5.37
N SER A 209 -1.27 -8.27 -6.58
CA SER A 209 -1.33 -9.44 -7.46
C SER A 209 -0.79 -10.74 -6.83
N SER A 210 0.03 -10.61 -5.78
CA SER A 210 0.49 -11.75 -4.96
C SER A 210 -0.61 -12.36 -4.07
N PHE A 211 -1.71 -11.63 -3.86
CA PHE A 211 -2.81 -12.01 -2.95
C PHE A 211 -4.16 -12.15 -3.67
N THR A 212 -4.35 -11.49 -4.82
CA THR A 212 -5.58 -11.51 -5.59
C THR A 212 -5.27 -11.47 -7.09
N PHE A 213 -6.08 -12.12 -7.92
CA PHE A 213 -5.93 -12.12 -9.38
C PHE A 213 -7.01 -11.30 -10.09
N ASP A 214 -8.19 -11.17 -9.50
CA ASP A 214 -9.29 -10.46 -10.12
C ASP A 214 -8.97 -8.94 -10.21
N GLY A 215 -9.29 -8.31 -11.33
CA GLY A 215 -8.90 -6.93 -11.65
C GLY A 215 -7.40 -6.68 -11.87
N VAL A 216 -6.53 -7.69 -11.78
CA VAL A 216 -5.09 -7.49 -12.04
C VAL A 216 -4.82 -7.39 -13.53
N ASP A 217 -4.23 -6.28 -13.97
CA ASP A 217 -3.74 -6.08 -15.33
C ASP A 217 -2.28 -5.60 -15.32
N VAL A 218 -1.37 -6.53 -15.55
CA VAL A 218 0.08 -6.26 -15.58
C VAL A 218 0.47 -5.41 -16.81
N LYS A 219 -0.25 -5.54 -17.93
CA LYS A 219 0.07 -4.76 -19.14
C LYS A 219 -0.32 -3.30 -18.96
N PHE A 220 -1.49 -3.06 -18.37
CA PHE A 220 -1.91 -1.72 -17.96
C PHE A 220 -0.92 -1.10 -16.98
N ALA A 221 -0.51 -1.85 -15.94
CA ALA A 221 0.49 -1.38 -14.98
C ALA A 221 1.83 -1.01 -15.65
N HIS A 222 2.28 -1.79 -16.64
CA HIS A 222 3.51 -1.49 -17.39
C HIS A 222 3.43 -0.16 -18.13
N LYS A 223 2.27 0.14 -18.71
CA LYS A 223 2.00 1.41 -19.39
C LYS A 223 2.07 2.59 -18.42
N VAL A 224 1.32 2.52 -17.32
CA VAL A 224 1.30 3.55 -16.26
C VAL A 224 2.71 3.77 -15.70
N LEU A 225 3.45 2.68 -15.47
CA LEU A 225 4.81 2.72 -14.95
C LEU A 225 5.77 3.41 -15.92
N LYS A 226 5.72 3.09 -17.21
CA LYS A 226 6.60 3.67 -18.22
C LYS A 226 6.47 5.19 -18.30
N TRP A 227 5.25 5.71 -18.30
CA TRP A 227 5.00 7.14 -18.25
C TRP A 227 5.63 7.78 -17.01
N ASN A 228 5.37 7.18 -15.84
CA ASN A 228 5.84 7.73 -14.58
C ASN A 228 7.37 7.64 -14.42
N LEU A 229 8.04 6.63 -14.98
CA LEU A 229 9.51 6.57 -15.02
C LEU A 229 10.12 7.64 -15.93
N LYS A 230 9.43 8.04 -17.02
CA LYS A 230 9.84 9.18 -17.86
C LYS A 230 9.66 10.51 -17.11
N ARG A 231 8.53 10.67 -16.41
CA ARG A 231 8.17 11.86 -15.65
C ARG A 231 9.00 12.04 -14.37
N PHE A 232 9.32 10.94 -13.70
CA PHE A 232 10.02 10.86 -12.42
C PHE A 232 11.15 9.81 -12.46
N PRO A 233 12.24 10.07 -13.20
CA PRO A 233 13.30 9.08 -13.45
C PRO A 233 14.08 8.64 -12.20
N SER A 234 14.01 9.43 -11.13
CA SER A 234 14.55 9.14 -9.79
C SER A 234 13.44 8.99 -8.74
N GLY A 235 12.18 8.79 -9.15
CA GLY A 235 11.07 8.59 -8.24
C GLY A 235 11.16 7.22 -7.58
N VAL A 236 11.50 7.18 -6.29
CA VAL A 236 11.73 5.92 -5.53
C VAL A 236 10.59 4.91 -5.67
N PHE A 237 9.32 5.36 -5.63
CA PHE A 237 8.16 4.47 -5.76
C PHE A 237 7.98 3.89 -7.17
N PHE A 238 8.36 4.64 -8.22
CA PHE A 238 8.30 4.16 -9.59
C PHE A 238 9.48 3.24 -9.91
N LEU A 239 10.67 3.51 -9.37
CA LEU A 239 11.80 2.57 -9.44
C LEU A 239 11.50 1.27 -8.68
N PHE A 240 10.81 1.35 -7.55
CA PHE A 240 10.27 0.17 -6.87
C PHE A 240 9.27 -0.59 -7.77
N GLY A 241 8.35 0.13 -8.43
CA GLY A 241 7.44 -0.45 -9.42
C GLY A 241 8.15 -1.15 -10.59
N GLU A 242 9.26 -0.60 -11.08
CA GLU A 242 10.13 -1.21 -12.10
C GLU A 242 10.74 -2.53 -11.62
N GLY A 243 11.19 -2.57 -10.37
CA GLY A 243 11.66 -3.79 -9.75
C GLY A 243 10.55 -4.84 -9.62
N ARG A 244 9.35 -4.44 -9.18
CA ARG A 244 8.20 -5.34 -9.05
C ARG A 244 7.73 -5.89 -10.39
N MET A 245 7.69 -5.05 -11.44
CA MET A 245 7.41 -5.48 -12.80
C MET A 245 8.42 -6.54 -13.26
N SER A 246 9.72 -6.29 -13.04
CA SER A 246 10.78 -7.22 -13.40
C SER A 246 10.62 -8.57 -12.67
N LEU A 247 10.29 -8.56 -11.37
CA LEU A 247 10.03 -9.80 -10.61
C LEU A 247 8.84 -10.60 -11.16
N ILE A 248 7.72 -9.93 -11.47
CA ILE A 248 6.55 -10.59 -12.06
C ILE A 248 6.88 -11.25 -13.40
N LEU A 249 7.81 -10.68 -14.16
CA LEU A 249 8.31 -11.23 -15.43
C LEU A 249 9.43 -12.27 -15.24
N SER A 250 9.67 -12.72 -14.00
CA SER A 250 10.75 -13.65 -13.63
C SER A 250 12.15 -13.15 -14.02
N GLN A 251 12.40 -11.85 -13.84
CA GLN A 251 13.68 -11.16 -14.10
C GLN A 251 14.27 -10.57 -12.80
N PRO A 252 14.60 -11.40 -11.79
CA PRO A 252 15.08 -10.92 -10.50
C PRO A 252 16.41 -10.14 -10.58
N GLU A 253 17.33 -10.43 -11.52
CA GLU A 253 18.55 -9.62 -11.69
C GLU A 253 18.25 -8.18 -12.09
N ALA A 254 17.28 -7.98 -12.99
CA ALA A 254 16.82 -6.65 -13.38
C ALA A 254 16.09 -5.95 -12.24
N ALA A 255 15.33 -6.72 -11.45
CA ALA A 255 14.67 -6.21 -10.26
C ALA A 255 15.67 -5.65 -9.24
N VAL A 256 16.74 -6.40 -8.93
CA VAL A 256 17.81 -5.97 -8.02
C VAL A 256 18.41 -4.63 -8.46
N LYS A 257 18.71 -4.46 -9.75
CA LYS A 257 19.23 -3.18 -10.28
C LYS A 257 18.27 -2.01 -10.03
N SER A 258 16.97 -2.24 -10.24
CA SER A 258 15.93 -1.24 -10.03
C SER A 258 15.82 -0.84 -8.54
N TYR A 259 15.87 -1.82 -7.64
CA TYR A 259 15.82 -1.56 -6.19
C TYR A 259 17.08 -0.87 -5.66
N VAL A 260 18.27 -1.19 -6.18
CA VAL A 260 19.49 -0.46 -5.85
C VAL A 260 19.38 1.00 -6.28
N LYS A 261 18.92 1.26 -7.51
CA LYS A 261 18.67 2.62 -7.98
C LYS A 261 17.61 3.35 -7.13
N ALA A 262 16.55 2.65 -6.71
CA ALA A 262 15.52 3.20 -5.83
C ALA A 262 16.11 3.62 -4.46
N MET A 263 17.00 2.81 -3.89
CA MET A 263 17.72 3.15 -2.66
C MET A 263 18.58 4.40 -2.83
N GLU A 264 19.37 4.45 -3.90
CA GLU A 264 20.30 5.54 -4.17
C GLU A 264 19.60 6.88 -4.49
N ALA A 265 18.35 6.82 -4.95
CA ALA A 265 17.56 8.00 -5.30
C ALA A 265 17.08 8.84 -4.09
N GLN A 266 17.24 8.35 -2.86
CA GLN A 266 16.79 9.05 -1.65
C GLN A 266 17.74 8.84 -0.48
N ASN A 267 17.82 9.81 0.44
CA ASN A 267 18.63 9.74 1.66
C ASN A 267 17.90 10.18 2.94
N GLN A 268 16.57 10.34 2.86
CA GLN A 268 15.77 10.92 3.95
C GLN A 268 15.03 9.87 4.76
N TYR A 269 14.56 8.81 4.11
CA TYR A 269 13.67 7.83 4.72
C TYR A 269 14.34 6.47 4.84
N VAL A 270 14.88 6.17 6.02
CA VAL A 270 15.58 4.90 6.30
C VAL A 270 14.74 3.67 5.93
N ASN A 271 13.42 3.77 6.11
CA ASN A 271 12.50 2.68 5.83
C ASN A 271 12.38 2.32 4.33
N LEU A 272 12.66 3.27 3.43
CA LEU A 272 12.72 2.97 2.00
C LEU A 272 13.95 2.10 1.65
N TYR A 273 15.05 2.24 2.40
CA TYR A 273 16.16 1.28 2.31
C TYR A 273 15.74 -0.11 2.76
N CYS A 274 15.03 -0.22 3.89
CA CYS A 274 14.55 -1.51 4.39
C CYS A 274 13.62 -2.20 3.38
N ILE A 275 12.69 -1.48 2.75
CA ILE A 275 11.83 -2.03 1.71
C ILE A 275 12.65 -2.55 0.53
N SER A 276 13.67 -1.79 0.10
CA SER A 276 14.52 -2.20 -1.02
C SER A 276 15.42 -3.38 -0.64
N TRP A 277 16.00 -3.41 0.56
CA TRP A 277 16.77 -4.56 1.06
C TRP A 277 15.92 -5.83 1.13
N TRP A 278 14.66 -5.71 1.55
CA TRP A 278 13.72 -6.83 1.52
C TRP A 278 13.53 -7.36 0.10
N GLU A 279 13.20 -6.49 -0.85
CA GLU A 279 12.99 -6.94 -2.23
C GLU A 279 14.27 -7.50 -2.85
N ILE A 280 15.45 -6.95 -2.53
CA ILE A 280 16.74 -7.50 -2.98
C ILE A 280 17.01 -8.87 -2.33
N ALA A 281 16.75 -9.03 -1.04
CA ALA A 281 16.93 -10.32 -0.34
C ALA A 281 16.04 -11.41 -0.96
N VAL A 282 14.79 -11.08 -1.27
CA VAL A 282 13.83 -11.98 -1.94
C VAL A 282 14.23 -12.24 -3.40
N SER A 283 14.66 -11.23 -4.15
CA SER A 283 15.08 -11.38 -5.55
C SER A 283 16.32 -12.26 -5.69
N THR A 284 17.31 -12.06 -4.81
CA THR A 284 18.53 -12.89 -4.77
C THR A 284 18.23 -14.30 -4.28
N LEU A 285 17.28 -14.47 -3.37
CA LEU A 285 16.78 -15.80 -2.98
C LEU A 285 16.03 -16.50 -4.12
N ALA A 286 15.30 -15.76 -4.97
CA ALA A 286 14.68 -16.27 -6.20
C ALA A 286 15.72 -16.71 -7.24
N LEU A 287 16.93 -16.17 -7.19
CA LEU A 287 18.09 -16.63 -7.96
C LEU A 287 18.87 -17.77 -7.31
N TRP A 288 18.46 -18.16 -6.10
CA TRP A 288 19.16 -19.09 -5.24
C TRP A 288 20.59 -18.65 -4.86
N GLU A 289 20.85 -17.33 -4.90
CA GLU A 289 22.12 -16.72 -4.47
C GLU A 289 22.11 -16.51 -2.95
N ILE A 290 22.19 -17.62 -2.22
CA ILE A 290 22.03 -17.66 -0.75
C ILE A 290 23.00 -16.71 -0.01
N PRO A 291 24.31 -16.62 -0.34
CA PRO A 291 25.21 -15.70 0.35
C PRO A 291 24.79 -14.25 0.20
N GLN A 292 24.40 -13.83 -1.01
CA GLN A 292 23.97 -12.46 -1.27
C GLN A 292 22.66 -12.15 -0.55
N SER A 293 21.69 -13.07 -0.56
CA SER A 293 20.43 -12.92 0.17
C SER A 293 20.68 -12.77 1.68
N LEU A 294 21.57 -13.58 2.25
CA LEU A 294 21.95 -13.52 3.67
C LEU A 294 22.47 -12.13 4.09
N GLU A 295 23.27 -11.45 3.25
CA GLU A 295 23.76 -10.11 3.55
C GLU A 295 22.62 -9.11 3.77
N TYR A 296 21.60 -9.14 2.91
CA TYR A 296 20.45 -8.25 3.04
C TYR A 296 19.52 -8.64 4.19
N TRP A 297 19.36 -9.94 4.48
CA TRP A 297 18.67 -10.38 5.69
C TRP A 297 19.36 -9.89 6.97
N ARG A 298 20.69 -9.85 6.98
CA ARG A 298 21.47 -9.28 8.10
C ARG A 298 21.26 -7.78 8.25
N LYS A 299 21.27 -7.02 7.15
CA LYS A 299 20.94 -5.57 7.16
C LYS A 299 19.55 -5.32 7.73
N LEU A 300 18.54 -6.06 7.25
CA LEU A 300 17.17 -5.98 7.77
C LEU A 300 17.09 -6.33 9.26
N LYS A 301 17.74 -7.43 9.68
CA LYS A 301 17.78 -7.82 11.09
C LYS A 301 18.39 -6.73 11.96
N ALA A 302 19.45 -6.06 11.50
CA ALA A 302 20.10 -4.97 12.23
C ALA A 302 19.20 -3.73 12.30
N ASP A 303 18.77 -3.22 11.15
CA ASP A 303 18.31 -1.82 11.06
C ASP A 303 16.78 -1.68 11.04
N ALA A 304 16.06 -2.65 10.47
CA ALA A 304 14.62 -2.49 10.28
C ALA A 304 13.87 -2.66 11.60
N THR A 305 12.97 -1.73 11.94
CA THR A 305 12.20 -1.77 13.21
C THR A 305 10.97 -2.68 13.14
N TRP A 306 10.59 -3.13 11.94
CA TRP A 306 9.44 -4.01 11.71
C TRP A 306 9.84 -5.48 11.55
N SER A 307 8.94 -6.41 11.83
CA SER A 307 9.07 -7.86 11.61
C SER A 307 10.45 -8.49 11.92
N LYS A 308 11.06 -8.11 13.04
CA LYS A 308 12.37 -8.65 13.49
C LYS A 308 12.40 -10.18 13.55
N ALA A 309 11.29 -10.83 13.92
CA ALA A 309 11.16 -12.28 13.89
C ALA A 309 11.36 -12.87 12.48
N CYS A 310 10.79 -12.22 11.45
CA CYS A 310 10.92 -12.65 10.07
C CYS A 310 12.36 -12.53 9.58
N TYR A 311 13.02 -11.39 9.79
CA TYR A 311 14.40 -11.19 9.34
C TYR A 311 15.39 -12.08 10.07
N THR A 312 15.20 -12.28 11.38
CA THR A 312 16.02 -13.21 12.18
C THR A 312 15.89 -14.64 11.68
N TYR A 313 14.67 -15.07 11.31
CA TYR A 313 14.46 -16.36 10.70
C TYR A 313 15.06 -16.46 9.28
N GLY A 314 14.94 -15.40 8.47
CA GLY A 314 15.56 -15.30 7.15
C GLY A 314 17.08 -15.52 7.19
N VAL A 315 17.77 -14.86 8.14
CA VAL A 315 19.20 -15.10 8.42
C VAL A 315 19.44 -16.57 8.78
N ALA A 316 18.68 -17.12 9.74
CA ALA A 316 18.86 -18.48 10.22
C ALA A 316 18.68 -19.53 9.12
N VAL A 317 17.67 -19.40 8.26
CA VAL A 317 17.43 -20.38 7.19
C VAL A 317 18.46 -20.29 6.07
N CYS A 318 18.98 -19.10 5.76
CA CYS A 318 20.08 -18.95 4.81
C CYS A 318 21.37 -19.60 5.35
N LEU A 319 21.70 -19.40 6.63
CA LEU A 319 22.83 -20.05 7.28
C LEU A 319 22.72 -21.58 7.26
N LEU A 320 21.53 -22.13 7.57
CA LEU A 320 21.29 -23.57 7.50
C LEU A 320 21.44 -24.12 6.06
N GLN A 321 21.08 -23.32 5.04
CA GLN A 321 21.23 -23.70 3.65
C GLN A 321 22.69 -23.68 3.17
N LEU A 322 23.49 -22.75 3.66
CA LEU A 322 24.94 -22.72 3.41
C LEU A 322 25.67 -23.87 4.12
N GLY A 323 25.12 -24.32 5.25
CA GLY A 323 25.67 -25.43 6.04
C GLY A 323 27.00 -25.08 6.71
N GLY A 324 27.58 -26.05 7.41
CA GLY A 324 28.85 -25.89 8.13
C GLY A 324 28.65 -25.47 9.59
N ARG A 325 29.57 -25.92 10.45
CA ARG A 325 29.43 -25.86 11.91
C ARG A 325 29.18 -24.45 12.44
N GLU A 326 29.92 -23.45 11.97
CA GLU A 326 29.77 -22.06 12.44
C GLU A 326 28.39 -21.48 12.07
N ASN A 327 27.94 -21.73 10.84
CA ASN A 327 26.62 -21.29 10.37
C ASN A 327 25.50 -21.98 11.15
N GLU A 328 25.63 -23.28 11.43
CA GLU A 328 24.65 -24.05 12.22
C GLU A 328 24.59 -23.62 13.69
N GLU A 329 25.71 -23.22 14.28
CA GLU A 329 25.77 -22.66 15.64
C GLU A 329 25.12 -21.27 15.72
N GLU A 330 25.37 -20.40 14.74
CA GLU A 330 24.70 -19.09 14.66
C GLU A 330 23.19 -19.26 14.40
N ALA A 331 22.81 -20.11 13.44
CA ALA A 331 21.41 -20.39 13.12
C ALA A 331 20.64 -20.92 14.34
N ASP A 332 21.24 -21.77 15.17
CA ASP A 332 20.61 -22.28 16.39
C ASP A 332 20.28 -21.15 17.38
N LYS A 333 21.24 -20.26 17.64
CA LYS A 333 21.01 -19.08 18.51
C LYS A 333 19.88 -18.21 17.98
N LEU A 334 19.84 -17.97 16.66
CA LEU A 334 18.79 -17.17 16.02
C LEU A 334 17.42 -17.86 16.12
N MET A 335 17.36 -19.17 15.86
CA MET A 335 16.13 -19.96 16.00
C MET A 335 15.55 -19.92 17.41
N GLN A 336 16.39 -19.88 18.45
CA GLN A 336 15.94 -19.72 19.84
C GLN A 336 15.36 -18.33 20.12
N GLN A 337 15.87 -17.29 19.46
CA GLN A 337 15.40 -15.90 19.63
C GLN A 337 14.07 -15.64 18.93
N VAL A 338 13.85 -16.22 17.75
CA VAL A 338 12.69 -15.94 16.88
C VAL A 338 11.33 -15.92 17.61
N PRO A 339 10.98 -16.89 18.48
CA PRO A 339 9.69 -16.89 19.16
C PRO A 339 9.44 -15.67 20.06
N ASN A 340 10.51 -15.06 20.58
CA ASN A 340 10.43 -13.89 21.48
C ASN A 340 10.42 -12.55 20.71
N LEU A 341 10.66 -12.58 19.40
CA LEU A 341 10.70 -11.39 18.54
C LEU A 341 9.37 -11.12 17.84
N THR A 342 8.35 -11.97 18.03
CA THR A 342 7.05 -11.80 17.37
C THR A 342 6.28 -10.64 17.98
N ARG A 343 5.65 -9.83 17.13
CA ARG A 343 4.78 -8.72 17.50
C ARG A 343 3.31 -9.10 17.35
N ARG A 344 2.45 -8.29 17.98
CA ARG A 344 0.99 -8.36 17.82
C ARG A 344 0.49 -6.99 17.38
N ILE A 345 -0.50 -6.97 16.51
CA ILE A 345 -1.24 -5.76 16.11
C ILE A 345 -2.68 -5.96 16.57
N ALA A 346 -3.23 -4.98 17.31
CA ALA A 346 -4.57 -5.07 17.89
C ALA A 346 -4.82 -6.42 18.61
N GLY A 347 -3.84 -6.85 19.41
CA GLY A 347 -3.88 -8.11 20.16
C GLY A 347 -3.71 -9.40 19.34
N LYS A 348 -3.64 -9.32 18.00
CA LYS A 348 -3.48 -10.48 17.10
C LYS A 348 -2.05 -10.63 16.61
N SER A 349 -1.51 -11.84 16.66
CA SER A 349 -0.22 -12.15 16.02
C SER A 349 -0.33 -12.07 14.51
N LEU A 350 0.70 -11.51 13.86
CA LEU A 350 0.82 -11.51 12.41
C LEU A 350 0.89 -12.96 11.88
N PRO A 351 0.12 -13.34 10.85
CA PRO A 351 0.10 -14.71 10.33
C PRO A 351 1.49 -15.25 9.97
N LEU A 352 2.32 -14.43 9.32
CA LEU A 352 3.68 -14.78 8.94
C LEU A 352 4.59 -15.04 10.15
N GLU A 353 4.54 -14.18 11.16
CA GLU A 353 5.36 -14.35 12.36
C GLU A 353 4.90 -15.55 13.19
N LYS A 354 3.59 -15.84 13.18
CA LYS A 354 3.05 -17.07 13.77
C LYS A 354 3.59 -18.31 13.05
N PHE A 355 3.65 -18.29 11.72
CA PHE A 355 4.26 -19.36 10.92
C PHE A 355 5.73 -19.55 11.30
N ILE A 356 6.52 -18.49 11.24
CA ILE A 356 7.97 -18.51 11.50
C ILE A 356 8.28 -18.93 12.95
N SER A 357 7.56 -18.40 13.94
CA SER A 357 7.70 -18.79 15.34
C SER A 357 7.39 -20.27 15.58
N ARG A 358 6.39 -20.82 14.88
CA ARG A 358 6.08 -22.26 14.91
C ARG A 358 7.22 -23.08 14.30
N LYS A 359 7.80 -22.63 13.17
CA LYS A 359 8.92 -23.34 12.52
C LYS A 359 10.19 -23.32 13.38
N ALA A 360 10.52 -22.20 14.00
CA ALA A 360 11.63 -22.09 14.94
C ALA A 360 11.45 -23.02 16.16
N ARG A 361 10.25 -23.09 16.75
CA ARG A 361 9.95 -24.06 17.82
C ARG A 361 10.02 -25.51 17.34
N LYS A 362 9.60 -25.79 16.10
CA LYS A 362 9.70 -27.14 15.50
C LYS A 362 11.16 -27.55 15.33
N TYR A 363 12.04 -26.65 14.86
CA TYR A 363 13.47 -26.88 14.72
C TYR A 363 14.09 -27.37 16.05
N GLN A 364 13.78 -26.70 17.15
CA GLN A 364 14.25 -27.08 18.49
C GLN A 364 13.72 -28.46 18.92
N LYS A 365 12.42 -28.72 18.71
CA LYS A 365 11.81 -30.03 19.01
C LYS A 365 12.36 -31.17 18.16
N GLN A 366 12.89 -30.87 16.97
CA GLN A 366 13.45 -31.84 16.03
C GLN A 366 14.98 -31.91 16.12
N GLN A 367 15.55 -31.59 17.29
CA GLN A 367 16.99 -31.69 17.55
C GLN A 367 17.82 -30.90 16.54
N ARG A 368 17.49 -29.60 16.38
CA ARG A 368 18.17 -28.68 15.47
C ARG A 368 18.06 -29.06 13.99
N ARG A 369 16.89 -29.59 13.59
CA ARG A 369 16.62 -29.98 12.19
C ARG A 369 15.32 -29.39 11.66
N LEU A 370 15.37 -28.93 10.41
CA LEU A 370 14.20 -28.69 9.56
C LEU A 370 14.50 -29.23 8.16
N ALA A 371 13.49 -29.77 7.48
CA ALA A 371 13.63 -30.15 6.08
C ALA A 371 13.51 -28.91 5.20
N LEU A 372 14.55 -28.64 4.41
CA LEU A 372 14.62 -27.57 3.40
C LEU A 372 14.07 -26.20 3.87
N PRO A 373 14.56 -25.67 5.02
CA PRO A 373 13.98 -24.47 5.63
C PRO A 373 14.12 -23.22 4.74
N ALA A 374 15.21 -23.08 3.97
CA ALA A 374 15.38 -21.97 3.03
C ALA A 374 14.41 -22.07 1.85
N LEU A 375 14.19 -23.28 1.30
CA LEU A 375 13.25 -23.47 0.19
C LEU A 375 11.81 -23.20 0.62
N GLU A 376 11.41 -23.65 1.81
CA GLU A 376 10.08 -23.36 2.34
C GLU A 376 9.91 -21.86 2.63
N PHE A 377 10.94 -21.19 3.14
CA PHE A 377 10.93 -19.73 3.30
C PHE A 377 10.79 -19.03 1.95
N ALA A 378 11.57 -19.43 0.95
CA ALA A 378 11.51 -18.94 -0.43
C ALA A 378 10.10 -19.11 -1.03
N TYR A 379 9.47 -20.27 -0.81
CA TYR A 379 8.10 -20.54 -1.25
C TYR A 379 7.09 -19.55 -0.63
N ASN A 380 7.18 -19.29 0.68
CA ASN A 380 6.25 -18.38 1.37
C ASN A 380 6.33 -16.93 0.86
N PHE A 381 7.49 -16.51 0.33
CA PHE A 381 7.68 -15.19 -0.28
C PHE A 381 7.66 -15.21 -1.81
N LEU A 382 7.08 -16.25 -2.41
CA LEU A 382 6.91 -16.40 -3.85
C LEU A 382 8.23 -16.34 -4.64
N CYS A 383 9.37 -16.59 -4.00
CA CYS A 383 10.68 -16.58 -4.67
C CYS A 383 10.72 -17.61 -5.79
N ILE A 384 10.11 -18.78 -5.59
CA ILE A 384 10.05 -19.85 -6.59
C ILE A 384 9.21 -19.42 -7.80
N ASN A 385 8.13 -18.66 -7.60
CA ASN A 385 7.30 -18.17 -8.70
C ASN A 385 8.03 -17.11 -9.55
N HIS A 386 8.91 -16.33 -8.93
CA HIS A 386 9.70 -15.30 -9.61
C HIS A 386 11.06 -15.82 -10.13
N ALA A 387 11.41 -17.07 -9.84
CA ALA A 387 12.68 -17.65 -10.25
C ALA A 387 12.68 -17.97 -11.76
N PRO A 388 13.77 -17.65 -12.49
CA PRO A 388 13.96 -18.16 -13.84
C PRO A 388 13.93 -19.70 -13.83
N ARG A 389 13.36 -20.30 -14.88
CA ARG A 389 13.25 -21.77 -14.98
C ARG A 389 14.59 -22.48 -14.76
N ALA A 390 15.67 -21.95 -15.34
CA ALA A 390 17.02 -22.52 -15.19
C ALA A 390 17.47 -22.58 -13.73
N VAL A 391 17.22 -21.52 -12.94
CA VAL A 391 17.54 -21.50 -11.51
C VAL A 391 16.79 -22.59 -10.76
N ILE A 392 15.50 -22.80 -11.07
CA ILE A 392 14.71 -23.85 -10.43
C ILE A 392 15.32 -25.22 -10.72
N THR A 393 15.60 -25.51 -12.00
CA THR A 393 16.07 -26.83 -12.43
C THR A 393 17.51 -27.14 -12.08
N GLU A 394 18.36 -26.11 -11.97
CA GLU A 394 19.81 -26.29 -11.82
C GLU A 394 20.31 -25.99 -10.40
N LYS A 395 19.59 -25.16 -9.62
CA LYS A 395 20.05 -24.69 -8.30
C LYS A 395 19.10 -25.04 -7.14
N MET A 396 17.79 -24.95 -7.35
CA MET A 396 16.81 -25.12 -6.24
C MET A 396 16.39 -26.57 -6.03
N LEU A 397 16.20 -27.32 -7.11
CA LEU A 397 15.83 -28.74 -7.02
C LEU A 397 17.07 -29.59 -6.72
N PRO A 398 16.92 -30.63 -5.87
CA PRO A 398 18.01 -31.52 -5.50
C PRO A 398 18.48 -32.45 -6.63
#